data_AF-S8F9Q1-F1
#
_entry.id   AF-S8F9Q1-F1
#
_cell.length_a   1.000
_cell.length_b   1.000
_cell.length_c   1.000
_cell.angle_alpha   90.00
_cell.angle_beta   90.00
_cell.angle_gamma   90.00
#
_symmetry.space_group_name_H-M   'P 1'
#
loop_
_entity.id
_entity.type
_entity.pdbx_description
1 polymer ?
#
loop_
_entity_poly.entity_id
_entity_poly.type
_entity_poly.pdbx_seq_one_letter_code
_entity_poly.pdbx_strand_id
1 'polypeptide(L)'
;MFTPRSSGFPNRSAAADGTSERTPLVYRTIVVNASNQQNDHKTVSRVWMWVCLTLVVTCMVAVAALFTQISHAHKLQHRVNALNRRLEAYPPTRAELDELQHNWEVTKAAHEEESKTWSDARAGFEADKERWAKARNDHYSVRVHEGNRLGLSWNGVQSHQCVAYGTRAYSAHLEVNKEAACRYMPLTLGGEFVDQPHECYSEYDNYRGVWGIGNDVGCQPNWGKMYDKGCVGGGSGKHRYEARLWNIHGDWMTLCVSTPHDINGQHFERPTYCQNRGPFFGMVGMWDVNDYGCL
;
A
#
# COMPACT_ATOMS: atom_id res chain seq x y z
N MET A 1 -44.62 -3.68 -40.52
CA MET A 1 -44.54 -5.12 -40.83
C MET A 1 -43.09 -5.46 -41.16
N PHE A 2 -42.35 -5.98 -40.18
CA PHE A 2 -41.00 -6.52 -40.37
C PHE A 2 -40.91 -7.81 -39.57
N THR A 3 -40.58 -8.89 -40.27
CA THR A 3 -40.44 -10.26 -39.76
C THR A 3 -39.09 -10.45 -39.06
N PRO A 4 -39.01 -11.18 -37.93
CA PRO A 4 -37.74 -11.57 -37.35
C PRO A 4 -37.23 -12.89 -37.95
N ARG A 5 -35.93 -12.97 -38.25
CA ARG A 5 -35.24 -14.18 -38.71
C ARG A 5 -34.44 -14.76 -37.56
N SER A 6 -34.88 -15.92 -37.08
CA SER A 6 -34.24 -16.80 -36.12
C SER A 6 -33.13 -17.65 -36.75
N SER A 7 -32.41 -18.38 -35.89
CA SER A 7 -31.49 -19.51 -36.14
C SER A 7 -30.00 -19.10 -36.31
N GLY A 8 -29.04 -19.71 -35.63
CA GLY A 8 -29.14 -20.81 -34.68
C GLY A 8 -27.82 -21.07 -33.93
N PHE A 9 -27.98 -21.78 -32.82
CA PHE A 9 -26.91 -22.42 -32.06
C PHE A 9 -26.42 -23.68 -32.79
N PRO A 10 -25.13 -24.00 -32.68
CA PRO A 10 -24.69 -25.38 -32.66
C PRO A 10 -24.26 -25.78 -31.25
N ASN A 11 -24.94 -26.80 -30.74
CA ASN A 11 -24.45 -27.72 -29.74
C ASN A 11 -23.11 -28.33 -30.19
N ARG A 12 -22.14 -28.43 -29.28
CA ARG A 12 -21.09 -29.44 -29.38
C ARG A 12 -20.88 -30.10 -28.03
N SER A 13 -21.41 -31.30 -27.94
CA SER A 13 -21.22 -32.27 -26.88
C SER A 13 -19.93 -33.08 -27.13
N ALA A 14 -19.32 -33.49 -26.02
CA ALA A 14 -18.60 -34.75 -25.79
C ALA A 14 -17.29 -35.05 -26.54
N ALA A 15 -16.21 -35.13 -25.76
CA ALA A 15 -15.22 -36.21 -25.68
C ALA A 15 -14.23 -35.80 -24.57
N ALA A 16 -14.17 -36.42 -23.38
CA ALA A 16 -13.75 -37.80 -23.12
C ALA A 16 -12.49 -38.18 -23.90
N ASP A 17 -11.32 -37.84 -23.36
CA ASP A 17 -10.18 -38.73 -23.49
C ASP A 17 -9.34 -38.70 -22.21
N GLY A 18 -9.22 -39.87 -21.62
CA GLY A 18 -8.40 -40.14 -20.46
C GLY A 18 -7.09 -40.72 -20.93
N THR A 19 -6.01 -39.98 -20.78
CA THR A 19 -4.66 -40.53 -20.83
C THR A 19 -3.96 -40.19 -19.54
N SER A 20 -4.15 -41.10 -18.59
CA SER A 20 -3.30 -41.30 -17.42
C SER A 20 -1.89 -41.64 -17.90
N GLU A 21 -1.07 -40.61 -18.11
CA GLU A 21 0.35 -40.76 -18.38
C GLU A 21 1.05 -41.03 -17.05
N ARG A 22 1.20 -42.32 -16.76
CA ARG A 22 2.06 -42.83 -15.70
C ARG A 22 3.49 -42.35 -15.97
N THR A 23 3.92 -41.37 -15.19
CA THR A 23 5.34 -41.02 -15.07
C THR A 23 6.10 -42.24 -14.56
N PRO A 24 7.20 -42.67 -15.22
CA PRO A 24 8.04 -43.72 -14.69
C PRO A 24 8.70 -43.22 -13.40
N LEU A 25 8.43 -43.91 -12.30
CA LEU A 25 9.21 -43.86 -11.07
C LEU A 25 10.65 -44.25 -11.43
N VAL A 26 11.47 -43.25 -11.74
CA VAL A 26 12.92 -43.39 -11.77
C VAL A 26 13.35 -43.61 -10.32
N TYR A 27 13.50 -44.89 -9.96
CA TYR A 27 14.22 -45.30 -8.76
C TYR A 27 15.65 -44.78 -8.88
N ARG A 28 15.87 -43.58 -8.34
CA ARG A 28 17.20 -43.05 -8.11
C ARG A 28 17.75 -43.82 -6.92
N THR A 29 18.56 -44.83 -7.21
CA THR A 29 19.40 -45.51 -6.22
C THR A 29 20.28 -44.45 -5.57
N ILE A 30 19.87 -43.97 -4.40
CA ILE A 30 20.71 -43.12 -3.55
C ILE A 30 21.79 -44.06 -3.02
N VAL A 31 22.98 -43.97 -3.62
CA VAL A 31 24.20 -44.51 -3.03
C VAL A 31 24.46 -43.64 -1.79
N VAL A 32 24.03 -44.15 -0.64
CA VAL A 32 24.35 -43.56 0.66
C VAL A 32 25.84 -43.82 0.89
N ASN A 33 26.66 -42.80 0.60
CA ASN A 33 28.05 -42.78 1.02
C ASN A 33 28.07 -42.70 2.55
N ALA A 34 28.24 -43.86 3.18
CA ALA A 34 28.52 -44.01 4.60
C ALA A 34 29.97 -43.61 4.88
N SER A 35 30.27 -42.32 4.89
CA SER A 35 31.57 -41.80 5.31
C SER A 35 31.50 -40.33 5.72
N ASN A 36 30.80 -40.01 6.82
CA ASN A 36 31.15 -38.86 7.67
C ASN A 36 30.32 -38.84 8.96
N GLN A 37 30.56 -39.81 9.83
CA GLN A 37 29.93 -39.86 11.16
C GLN A 37 30.95 -39.41 12.22
N GLN A 38 31.53 -38.21 12.06
CA GLN A 38 32.49 -37.70 13.05
C GLN A 38 32.58 -36.17 13.16
N ASN A 39 31.47 -35.45 12.91
CA ASN A 39 31.40 -33.99 13.14
C ASN A 39 30.05 -33.51 13.74
N ASP A 40 29.22 -34.40 14.30
CA ASP A 40 27.81 -34.09 14.58
C ASP A 40 27.49 -33.63 16.02
N HIS A 41 28.48 -33.46 16.90
CA HIS A 41 28.24 -32.92 18.25
C HIS A 41 28.17 -31.39 18.30
N LYS A 42 28.78 -30.67 17.34
CA LYS A 42 28.83 -29.20 17.35
C LYS A 42 27.64 -28.54 16.64
N THR A 43 27.06 -29.22 15.66
CA THR A 43 25.86 -28.81 14.91
C THR A 43 24.60 -28.94 15.75
N VAL A 44 24.42 -30.07 16.43
CA VAL A 44 23.28 -30.30 17.34
C VAL A 44 23.26 -29.26 18.47
N SER A 45 24.42 -28.96 19.07
CA SER A 45 24.53 -27.94 20.13
C SER A 45 24.14 -26.53 19.66
N ARG A 46 24.50 -26.14 18.43
CA ARG A 46 24.09 -24.84 17.85
C ARG A 46 22.59 -24.79 17.58
N VAL A 47 22.00 -25.85 17.03
CA VAL A 47 20.55 -25.91 16.76
C VAL A 47 19.75 -25.80 18.06
N TRP A 48 20.13 -26.53 19.11
CA TRP A 48 19.48 -26.42 20.43
C TRP A 48 19.62 -25.03 21.05
N MET A 49 20.76 -24.37 20.86
CA MET A 49 20.97 -23.00 21.35
C MET A 49 20.02 -22.00 20.66
N TRP A 50 19.81 -22.12 19.34
CA TRP A 50 18.85 -21.30 18.60
C TRP A 50 17.39 -21.61 18.99
N VAL A 51 17.04 -22.89 19.18
CA VAL A 51 15.70 -23.28 19.64
C VAL A 51 15.43 -22.71 21.04
N CYS A 52 16.37 -22.82 21.97
CA CYS A 52 16.24 -22.20 23.30
C CYS A 52 16.13 -20.67 23.21
N LEU A 53 16.94 -20.02 22.38
CA LEU A 53 16.90 -18.57 22.22
C LEU A 53 15.55 -18.10 21.66
N THR A 54 15.02 -18.78 20.63
CA THR A 54 13.71 -18.45 20.03
C THR A 54 12.56 -18.69 21.00
N LEU A 55 12.60 -19.76 21.80
CA LEU A 55 11.62 -20.01 22.87
C LEU A 55 11.65 -18.91 23.94
N VAL A 56 12.85 -18.47 24.36
CA VAL A 56 12.98 -17.38 25.34
C VAL A 56 12.44 -16.07 24.77
N VAL A 57 12.78 -15.71 23.53
CA VAL A 57 12.32 -14.46 22.90
C VAL A 57 10.80 -14.47 22.70
N THR A 58 10.23 -15.56 22.18
CA THR A 58 8.78 -15.68 22.02
C THR A 58 8.04 -15.63 23.35
N CYS A 59 8.59 -16.27 24.39
CA CYS A 59 8.08 -16.17 25.76
C CYS A 59 8.10 -14.71 26.26
N MET A 60 9.21 -13.99 26.08
CA MET A 60 9.34 -12.59 26.50
C MET A 60 8.36 -11.65 25.77
N VAL A 61 8.11 -11.87 24.47
CA VAL A 61 7.13 -11.09 23.69
C VAL A 61 5.71 -11.37 24.16
N ALA A 62 5.36 -12.64 24.39
CA ALA A 62 4.05 -13.01 24.91
C ALA A 62 3.81 -12.39 26.30
N VAL A 63 4.82 -12.44 27.17
CA VAL A 63 4.79 -11.82 28.50
C VAL A 63 4.61 -10.30 28.39
N ALA A 64 5.32 -9.61 27.49
CA ALA A 64 5.17 -8.17 27.27
C ALA A 64 3.76 -7.79 26.78
N ALA A 65 3.20 -8.54 25.82
CA ALA A 65 1.83 -8.33 25.34
C ALA A 65 0.78 -8.57 26.43
N LEU A 66 1.00 -9.56 27.31
CA LEU A 66 0.16 -9.77 28.48
C LEU A 66 0.28 -8.59 29.46
N PHE A 67 1.48 -8.05 29.70
CA PHE A 67 1.66 -6.88 30.55
C PHE A 67 0.95 -5.63 30.02
N THR A 68 0.95 -5.39 28.70
CA THR A 68 0.23 -4.23 28.12
C THR A 68 -1.29 -4.38 28.23
N GLN A 69 -1.81 -5.59 27.97
CA GLN A 69 -3.22 -5.93 28.18
C GLN A 69 -3.63 -5.74 29.64
N ILE A 70 -2.82 -6.24 30.59
CA ILE A 70 -3.05 -6.10 32.04
C ILE A 70 -2.99 -4.62 32.45
N SER A 71 -2.06 -3.83 31.93
CA SER A 71 -1.96 -2.40 32.21
C SER A 71 -3.18 -1.62 31.71
N HIS A 72 -3.67 -1.92 30.51
CA HIS A 72 -4.88 -1.29 29.96
C HIS A 72 -6.12 -1.67 30.78
N ALA A 73 -6.24 -2.96 31.16
CA ALA A 73 -7.29 -3.44 32.04
C ALA A 73 -7.24 -2.76 33.41
N HIS A 74 -6.05 -2.61 34.00
CA HIS A 74 -5.88 -1.93 35.28
C HIS A 74 -6.24 -0.45 35.20
N LYS A 75 -5.90 0.24 34.11
CA LYS A 75 -6.30 1.64 33.87
C LYS A 75 -7.82 1.80 33.74
N LEU A 76 -8.47 0.89 33.03
CA LEU A 76 -9.94 0.83 32.95
C LEU A 76 -10.56 0.57 34.31
N GLN A 77 -10.04 -0.43 35.05
CA GLN A 77 -10.51 -0.77 36.39
C GLN A 77 -10.37 0.43 37.34
N HIS A 78 -9.28 1.18 37.25
CA HIS A 78 -9.08 2.37 38.07
C HIS A 78 -10.08 3.49 37.72
N ARG A 79 -10.41 3.66 36.44
CA ARG A 79 -11.46 4.62 36.00
C ARG A 79 -12.84 4.20 36.51
N VAL A 80 -13.18 2.91 36.39
CA VAL A 80 -14.43 2.34 36.91
C VAL A 80 -14.50 2.52 38.42
N ASN A 81 -13.46 2.14 39.16
CA ASN A 81 -13.39 2.31 40.62
C ASN A 81 -13.47 3.79 41.05
N ALA A 82 -12.91 4.72 40.26
CA ALA A 82 -13.03 6.15 40.52
C ALA A 82 -14.45 6.67 40.27
N LEU A 83 -15.12 6.19 39.21
CA LEU A 83 -16.53 6.49 38.93
C LEU A 83 -17.44 5.93 40.03
N ASN A 84 -17.23 4.68 40.44
CA ASN A 84 -17.99 4.05 41.51
C ASN A 84 -17.86 4.82 42.82
N ARG A 85 -16.64 5.23 43.20
CA ARG A 85 -16.43 6.08 44.38
C ARG A 85 -17.15 7.44 44.29
N ARG A 86 -17.23 8.03 43.10
CA ARG A 86 -18.01 9.27 42.88
C ARG A 86 -19.51 9.03 43.01
N LEU A 87 -20.01 7.93 42.45
CA LEU A 87 -21.41 7.51 42.56
C LEU A 87 -21.80 7.19 44.00
N GLU A 88 -20.90 6.58 44.79
CA GLU A 88 -21.12 6.32 46.22
C GLU A 88 -21.12 7.61 47.05
N ALA A 89 -20.23 8.56 46.74
CA ALA A 89 -20.14 9.83 47.45
C ALA A 89 -21.30 10.79 47.12
N TYR A 90 -21.86 10.69 45.92
CA TYR A 90 -23.02 11.46 45.47
C TYR A 90 -23.95 10.56 44.66
N PRO A 91 -24.84 9.80 45.32
CA PRO A 91 -25.82 8.99 44.62
C PRO A 91 -26.81 9.94 43.93
N PRO A 92 -26.98 9.85 42.60
CA PRO A 92 -27.91 10.73 41.90
C PRO A 92 -29.32 10.51 42.44
N THR A 93 -30.03 11.61 42.64
CA THR A 93 -31.46 11.58 42.92
C THR A 93 -32.20 10.97 41.73
N ARG A 94 -33.44 10.50 41.96
CA ARG A 94 -34.26 9.92 40.88
C ARG A 94 -34.44 10.90 39.71
N ALA A 95 -34.63 12.19 40.00
CA ALA A 95 -34.75 13.23 38.98
C ALA A 95 -33.47 13.40 38.15
N GLU A 96 -32.29 13.39 38.80
CA GLU A 96 -31.00 13.45 38.09
C GLU A 96 -30.76 12.19 37.24
N LEU A 97 -31.18 11.02 37.70
CA LEU A 97 -31.07 9.79 36.92
C LEU A 97 -31.95 9.81 35.68
N ASP A 98 -33.19 10.27 35.82
CA ASP A 98 -34.13 10.42 34.70
C ASP A 98 -33.59 11.43 33.68
N GLU A 99 -32.97 12.53 34.13
CA GLU A 99 -32.31 13.51 33.27
C GLU A 99 -31.08 12.94 32.54
N LEU A 100 -30.22 12.18 33.23
CA LEU A 100 -29.07 11.51 32.62
C LEU A 100 -29.51 10.49 31.57
N GLN A 101 -30.55 9.71 31.87
CA GLN A 101 -31.10 8.75 30.92
C GLN A 101 -31.67 9.47 29.70
N HIS A 102 -32.43 10.55 29.89
CA HIS A 102 -32.95 11.35 28.80
C HIS A 102 -31.82 11.93 27.92
N ASN A 103 -30.79 12.52 28.52
CA ASN A 103 -29.64 13.06 27.80
C ASN A 103 -28.87 11.97 27.04
N TRP A 104 -28.74 10.78 27.62
CA TRP A 104 -28.14 9.62 26.95
C TRP A 104 -28.97 9.17 25.74
N GLU A 105 -30.29 9.05 25.88
CA GLU A 105 -31.19 8.68 24.78
C GLU A 105 -31.15 9.69 23.64
N VAL A 106 -31.15 11.00 23.95
CA VAL A 106 -31.01 12.08 22.96
C VAL A 106 -29.66 12.01 22.24
N THR A 107 -28.56 11.88 22.99
CA THR A 107 -27.21 11.80 22.41
C THR A 107 -27.05 10.54 21.54
N LYS A 108 -27.58 9.41 22.01
CA LYS A 108 -27.56 8.14 21.27
C LYS A 108 -28.34 8.27 19.96
N ALA A 109 -29.55 8.82 20.00
CA ALA A 109 -30.36 9.03 18.81
C ALA A 109 -29.66 9.96 17.79
N ALA A 110 -29.06 11.07 18.26
CA ALA A 110 -28.28 11.97 17.41
C ALA A 110 -27.08 11.25 16.76
N HIS A 111 -26.37 10.41 17.53
CA HIS A 111 -25.25 9.63 17.00
C HIS A 111 -25.70 8.56 15.98
N GLU A 112 -26.86 7.92 16.20
CA GLU A 112 -27.44 6.97 15.25
C GLU A 112 -27.82 7.65 13.93
N GLU A 113 -28.41 8.85 13.98
CA GLU A 113 -28.74 9.65 12.80
C GLU A 113 -27.48 10.12 12.05
N GLU A 114 -26.47 10.59 12.77
CA GLU A 114 -25.19 10.98 12.19
C GLU A 114 -24.51 9.78 11.52
N SER A 115 -24.48 8.63 12.20
CA SER A 115 -23.90 7.38 11.68
C SER A 115 -24.60 6.94 10.38
N LYS A 116 -25.93 7.04 10.35
CA LYS A 116 -26.72 6.76 9.15
C LYS A 116 -26.37 7.72 8.02
N THR A 117 -26.29 9.02 8.29
CA THR A 117 -25.90 10.04 7.32
C THR A 117 -24.52 9.77 6.73
N TRP A 118 -23.54 9.42 7.57
CA TRP A 118 -22.19 9.04 7.13
C TRP A 118 -22.18 7.76 6.29
N SER A 119 -23.00 6.78 6.65
CA SER A 119 -23.15 5.53 5.89
C SER A 119 -23.74 5.80 4.49
N ASP A 120 -24.82 6.58 4.42
CA ASP A 120 -25.47 6.94 3.17
C ASP A 120 -24.54 7.79 2.27
N ALA A 121 -23.82 8.74 2.86
CA ALA A 121 -22.83 9.55 2.14
C ALA A 121 -21.69 8.69 1.57
N ARG A 122 -21.19 7.70 2.33
CA ARG A 122 -20.16 6.76 1.86
C ARG A 122 -20.66 5.90 0.71
N ALA A 123 -21.89 5.40 0.80
CA ALA A 123 -22.51 4.63 -0.27
C ALA A 123 -22.69 5.48 -1.54
N GLY A 124 -23.14 6.73 -1.40
CA GLY A 124 -23.23 7.68 -2.52
C GLY A 124 -21.87 7.96 -3.16
N PHE A 125 -20.84 8.18 -2.36
CA PHE A 125 -19.47 8.41 -2.85
C PHE A 125 -18.92 7.23 -3.65
N GLU A 126 -19.11 5.99 -3.18
CA GLU A 126 -18.68 4.80 -3.94
C GLU A 126 -19.46 4.62 -5.24
N ALA A 127 -20.79 4.87 -5.24
CA ALA A 127 -21.59 4.84 -6.46
C ALA A 127 -21.14 5.90 -7.49
N ASP A 128 -20.82 7.11 -7.03
CA ASP A 128 -20.29 8.16 -7.89
C ASP A 128 -18.92 7.78 -8.48
N LYS A 129 -18.03 7.21 -7.66
CA LYS A 129 -16.72 6.72 -8.11
C LYS A 129 -16.84 5.66 -9.21
N GLU A 130 -17.76 4.70 -9.07
CA GLU A 130 -18.06 3.72 -10.11
C GLU A 130 -18.60 4.38 -11.39
N ARG A 131 -19.55 5.31 -11.25
CA ARG A 131 -20.12 6.05 -12.37
C ARG A 131 -19.06 6.84 -13.14
N TRP A 132 -18.16 7.53 -12.44
CA TRP A 132 -17.04 8.26 -13.05
C TRP A 132 -16.05 7.33 -13.72
N ALA A 133 -15.70 6.20 -13.09
CA ALA A 133 -14.82 5.21 -13.69
C ALA A 133 -15.38 4.66 -15.01
N LYS A 134 -16.69 4.33 -15.02
CA LYS A 134 -17.38 3.88 -16.23
C LYS A 134 -17.39 4.97 -17.31
N ALA A 135 -17.80 6.19 -16.98
CA ALA A 135 -17.85 7.29 -17.96
C ALA A 135 -16.47 7.59 -18.56
N ARG A 136 -15.42 7.55 -17.74
CA ARG A 136 -14.02 7.70 -18.18
C ARG A 136 -13.59 6.56 -19.11
N ASN A 137 -13.89 5.31 -18.75
CA ASN A 137 -13.56 4.16 -19.60
C ASN A 137 -14.32 4.18 -20.94
N ASP A 138 -15.60 4.55 -20.92
CA ASP A 138 -16.41 4.73 -22.13
C ASP A 138 -15.80 5.85 -23.01
N HIS A 139 -15.39 6.97 -22.42
CA HIS A 139 -14.71 8.06 -23.12
C HIS A 139 -13.39 7.59 -23.77
N TYR A 140 -12.51 6.93 -23.02
CA TYR A 140 -11.24 6.44 -23.55
C TYR A 140 -11.41 5.35 -24.61
N SER A 141 -12.36 4.45 -24.43
CA SER A 141 -12.73 3.43 -25.43
C SER A 141 -13.05 4.05 -26.78
N VAL A 142 -13.90 5.10 -26.79
CA VAL A 142 -14.22 5.83 -28.02
C VAL A 142 -12.97 6.46 -28.63
N ARG A 143 -12.13 7.11 -27.83
CA ARG A 143 -10.91 7.79 -28.30
C ARG A 143 -9.88 6.83 -28.89
N VAL A 144 -9.65 5.68 -28.26
CA VAL A 144 -8.77 4.64 -28.79
C VAL A 144 -9.36 4.05 -30.08
N HIS A 145 -10.66 3.80 -30.11
CA HIS A 145 -11.31 3.27 -31.32
C HIS A 145 -11.26 4.26 -32.50
N GLU A 146 -11.52 5.55 -32.26
CA GLU A 146 -11.37 6.61 -33.26
C GLU A 146 -9.91 6.74 -33.72
N GLY A 147 -8.96 6.69 -32.78
CA GLY A 147 -7.53 6.68 -33.08
C GLY A 147 -7.16 5.52 -34.00
N ASN A 148 -7.53 4.30 -33.64
CA ASN A 148 -7.27 3.10 -34.43
C ASN A 148 -7.86 3.19 -35.84
N ARG A 149 -9.07 3.75 -36.01
CA ARG A 149 -9.68 3.97 -37.33
C ARG A 149 -8.91 4.95 -38.20
N LEU A 150 -8.17 5.87 -37.59
CA LEU A 150 -7.30 6.85 -38.25
C LEU A 150 -5.85 6.34 -38.40
N GLY A 151 -5.55 5.10 -38.01
CA GLY A 151 -4.19 4.57 -37.99
C GLY A 151 -3.31 5.15 -36.89
N LEU A 152 -3.92 5.70 -35.83
CA LEU A 152 -3.24 6.21 -34.65
C LEU A 152 -3.20 5.11 -33.59
N SER A 153 -2.02 4.53 -33.38
CA SER A 153 -1.78 3.59 -32.28
C SER A 153 -0.46 3.89 -31.59
N TRP A 154 -0.43 3.72 -30.27
CA TRP A 154 0.79 3.76 -29.50
C TRP A 154 1.60 2.47 -29.74
N ASN A 155 2.84 2.62 -30.18
CA ASN A 155 3.77 1.52 -30.45
C ASN A 155 4.97 1.56 -29.50
N GLY A 156 5.59 0.40 -29.26
CA GLY A 156 6.84 0.31 -28.51
C GLY A 156 6.73 0.81 -27.07
N VAL A 157 5.71 0.37 -26.34
CA VAL A 157 5.55 0.73 -24.92
C VAL A 157 6.75 0.24 -24.13
N GLN A 158 7.48 1.17 -23.52
CA GLN A 158 8.68 0.93 -22.75
C GLN A 158 8.47 1.37 -21.32
N SER A 159 8.81 0.47 -20.40
CA SER A 159 8.90 0.74 -18.97
C SER A 159 10.27 1.32 -18.64
N HIS A 160 10.31 2.39 -17.85
CA HIS A 160 11.54 3.05 -17.42
C HIS A 160 11.78 2.88 -15.92
N GLN A 161 12.73 3.63 -15.40
CA GLN A 161 13.02 3.75 -13.98
C GLN A 161 11.86 4.42 -13.21
N CYS A 162 11.86 4.25 -11.89
CA CYS A 162 10.90 4.90 -11.02
C CYS A 162 11.17 6.41 -10.96
N VAL A 163 10.10 7.19 -11.06
CA VAL A 163 10.13 8.67 -11.07
C VAL A 163 9.51 9.30 -9.84
N ALA A 164 8.84 8.51 -9.00
CA ALA A 164 8.44 8.87 -7.63
C ALA A 164 8.08 7.59 -6.84
N TYR A 165 7.81 7.72 -5.55
CA TYR A 165 7.28 6.63 -4.73
C TYR A 165 5.99 6.06 -5.33
N GLY A 166 6.02 4.77 -5.61
CA GLY A 166 4.94 4.04 -6.27
C GLY A 166 4.73 4.40 -7.73
N THR A 167 5.55 5.24 -8.36
CA THR A 167 5.32 5.74 -9.73
C THR A 167 6.44 5.38 -10.68
N ARG A 168 6.10 4.64 -11.74
CA ARG A 168 7.03 4.28 -12.83
C ARG A 168 6.74 5.11 -14.07
N ALA A 169 7.81 5.56 -14.75
CA ALA A 169 7.67 6.19 -16.05
C ALA A 169 7.48 5.14 -17.15
N TYR A 170 6.57 5.43 -18.07
CA TYR A 170 6.36 4.68 -19.30
C TYR A 170 6.45 5.63 -20.49
N SER A 171 6.97 5.14 -21.61
CA SER A 171 6.91 5.90 -22.87
C SER A 171 6.40 5.03 -24.01
N ALA A 172 5.81 5.66 -25.01
CA ALA A 172 5.37 5.02 -26.24
C ALA A 172 5.46 6.00 -27.39
N HIS A 173 5.55 5.46 -28.60
CA HIS A 173 5.71 6.24 -29.83
C HIS A 173 4.43 6.24 -30.65
N LEU A 174 4.20 7.36 -31.32
CA LEU A 174 3.18 7.52 -32.35
C LEU A 174 3.89 7.74 -33.69
N GLU A 175 3.71 6.80 -34.64
CA GLU A 175 4.40 6.79 -35.94
C GLU A 175 3.88 7.82 -36.95
N VAL A 176 3.00 8.73 -36.51
CA VAL A 176 2.45 9.77 -37.35
C VAL A 176 2.57 11.12 -36.66
N ASN A 177 2.90 12.14 -37.47
CA ASN A 177 3.00 13.53 -37.01
C ASN A 177 1.59 14.08 -36.71
N LYS A 178 1.08 13.77 -35.51
CA LYS A 178 -0.24 14.18 -35.01
C LYS A 178 -0.13 14.60 -33.55
N GLU A 179 0.34 15.83 -33.34
CA GLU A 179 0.48 16.42 -32.00
C GLU A 179 -0.77 16.26 -31.12
N ALA A 180 -1.96 16.52 -31.68
CA ALA A 180 -3.22 16.39 -30.96
C ALA A 180 -3.49 14.95 -30.49
N ALA A 181 -3.11 13.95 -31.28
CA ALA A 181 -3.23 12.55 -30.85
C ALA A 181 -2.25 12.26 -29.72
N CYS A 182 -1.01 12.73 -29.82
CA CYS A 182 -0.04 12.55 -28.75
C CYS A 182 -0.48 13.20 -27.43
N ARG A 183 -1.11 14.38 -27.45
CA ARG A 183 -1.55 15.08 -26.23
C ARG A 183 -2.81 14.51 -25.58
N TYR A 184 -3.68 13.82 -26.33
CA TYR A 184 -5.04 13.49 -25.85
C TYR A 184 -5.46 12.03 -26.10
N MET A 185 -4.59 11.20 -26.65
CA MET A 185 -4.88 9.78 -26.86
C MET A 185 -4.43 8.99 -25.63
N PRO A 186 -5.33 8.26 -24.96
CA PRO A 186 -4.97 7.45 -23.80
C PRO A 186 -4.08 6.27 -24.22
N LEU A 187 -3.30 5.74 -23.28
CA LEU A 187 -2.49 4.54 -23.46
C LEU A 187 -3.27 3.33 -22.94
N THR A 188 -3.15 2.17 -23.59
CA THR A 188 -3.66 0.90 -23.02
C THR A 188 -2.48 0.12 -22.44
N LEU A 189 -2.47 -0.08 -21.13
CA LEU A 189 -1.42 -0.83 -20.42
C LEU A 189 -2.08 -1.93 -19.58
N GLY A 190 -1.69 -3.19 -19.81
CA GLY A 190 -2.25 -4.32 -19.05
C GLY A 190 -3.76 -4.54 -19.26
N GLY A 191 -4.34 -4.02 -20.35
CA GLY A 191 -5.78 -4.06 -20.60
C GLY A 191 -6.58 -2.93 -19.96
N GLU A 192 -5.92 -2.04 -19.21
CA GLU A 192 -6.54 -0.85 -18.62
C GLU A 192 -6.16 0.41 -19.42
N PHE A 193 -7.07 1.39 -19.42
CA PHE A 193 -6.79 2.71 -19.98
C PHE A 193 -6.04 3.57 -18.96
N VAL A 194 -4.87 4.02 -19.36
CA VAL A 194 -4.11 5.10 -18.72
C VAL A 194 -4.49 6.40 -19.41
N ASP A 195 -4.64 7.46 -18.62
CA ASP A 195 -5.00 8.79 -19.11
C ASP A 195 -4.01 9.31 -20.17
N GLN A 196 -4.27 10.50 -20.72
CA GLN A 196 -3.36 11.19 -21.61
C GLN A 196 -1.94 11.36 -21.00
N PRO A 197 -0.88 11.37 -21.82
CA PRO A 197 0.48 11.52 -21.31
C PRO A 197 0.66 12.87 -20.62
N HIS A 198 1.51 12.89 -19.58
CA HIS A 198 1.89 14.14 -18.92
C HIS A 198 2.82 14.98 -19.80
N GLU A 199 3.65 14.30 -20.60
CA GLU A 199 4.56 14.93 -21.54
C GLU A 199 4.37 14.32 -22.92
N CYS A 200 4.33 15.20 -23.91
CA CYS A 200 4.23 14.83 -25.31
C CYS A 200 5.22 15.73 -26.06
N TYR A 201 6.19 15.12 -26.74
CA TYR A 201 7.18 15.85 -27.52
C TYR A 201 7.39 15.21 -28.89
N SER A 202 7.76 16.03 -29.87
CA SER A 202 8.10 15.58 -31.21
C SER A 202 9.50 14.97 -31.23
N GLU A 203 9.64 13.88 -31.98
CA GLU A 203 10.89 13.14 -32.18
C GLU A 203 11.01 12.85 -33.69
N TYR A 204 11.67 13.75 -34.41
CA TYR A 204 11.72 13.77 -35.88
C TYR A 204 10.32 13.84 -36.52
N ASP A 205 9.89 12.78 -37.22
CA ASP A 205 8.57 12.67 -37.86
C ASP A 205 7.52 12.00 -36.96
N ASN A 206 7.91 11.59 -35.75
CA ASN A 206 7.07 10.88 -34.80
C ASN A 206 6.81 11.73 -33.55
N TYR A 207 5.92 11.24 -32.70
CA TYR A 207 5.73 11.78 -31.36
C TYR A 207 6.01 10.72 -30.30
N ARG A 208 6.49 11.16 -29.14
CA ARG A 208 6.64 10.31 -27.96
C ARG A 208 5.77 10.86 -26.83
N GLY A 209 4.94 10.00 -26.27
CA GLY A 209 4.22 10.27 -25.03
C GLY A 209 4.96 9.68 -23.83
N VAL A 210 4.88 10.35 -22.68
CA VAL A 210 5.42 9.89 -21.40
C VAL A 210 4.33 9.94 -20.33
N TRP A 211 4.20 8.83 -19.60
CA TRP A 211 3.23 8.63 -18.51
C TRP A 211 3.94 8.31 -17.20
N GLY A 212 3.44 8.85 -16.10
CA GLY A 212 3.82 8.44 -14.75
C GLY A 212 2.70 7.57 -14.18
N ILE A 213 2.91 6.26 -14.09
CA ILE A 213 1.88 5.33 -13.64
C ILE A 213 2.15 4.96 -12.18
N GLY A 214 1.21 5.32 -11.30
CA GLY A 214 1.25 5.06 -9.86
C GLY A 214 0.95 3.61 -9.48
N ASN A 215 1.02 3.32 -8.18
CA ASN A 215 0.79 2.00 -7.57
C ASN A 215 1.72 0.87 -8.05
N ASP A 216 2.89 1.19 -8.61
CA ASP A 216 3.91 0.21 -8.98
C ASP A 216 4.68 -0.25 -7.73
N VAL A 217 4.47 -1.50 -7.32
CA VAL A 217 5.13 -2.11 -6.16
C VAL A 217 6.66 -2.14 -6.29
N GLY A 218 7.19 -2.19 -7.51
CA GLY A 218 8.63 -2.12 -7.79
C GLY A 218 9.20 -0.71 -7.64
N CYS A 219 8.35 0.30 -7.46
CA CYS A 219 8.73 1.69 -7.21
C CYS A 219 8.41 2.15 -5.79
N GLN A 220 8.18 1.23 -4.85
CA GLN A 220 7.96 1.52 -3.44
C GLN A 220 9.21 1.18 -2.63
N PRO A 221 10.23 2.06 -2.62
CA PRO A 221 11.34 1.90 -1.69
C PRO A 221 10.82 2.00 -0.26
N ASN A 222 11.56 1.42 0.69
CA ASN A 222 11.17 1.40 2.08
C ASN A 222 12.26 2.00 2.97
N TRP A 223 11.82 2.70 4.01
CA TRP A 223 12.72 3.19 5.05
C TRP A 223 13.20 2.03 5.92
N GLY A 224 14.49 2.03 6.23
CA GLY A 224 15.10 1.09 7.16
C GLY A 224 14.81 1.45 8.62
N LYS A 225 15.68 0.99 9.51
CA LYS A 225 15.61 1.36 10.93
C LYS A 225 15.68 2.87 11.09
N MET A 226 14.76 3.43 11.87
CA MET A 226 14.77 4.83 12.27
C MET A 226 15.81 5.06 13.37
N TYR A 227 16.58 6.12 13.24
CA TYR A 227 17.58 6.57 14.20
C TYR A 227 17.18 7.94 14.74
N ASP A 228 16.90 7.98 16.04
CA ASP A 228 16.74 9.20 16.81
C ASP A 228 18.11 9.91 16.93
N LYS A 229 18.17 11.19 16.56
CA LYS A 229 19.35 12.06 16.67
C LYS A 229 19.21 13.12 17.76
N GLY A 230 18.09 13.17 18.47
CA GLY A 230 17.79 14.17 19.48
C GLY A 230 17.43 15.53 18.91
N CYS A 231 17.54 16.55 19.77
CA CYS A 231 17.16 17.92 19.44
C CYS A 231 18.12 18.59 18.45
N VAL A 232 17.56 19.30 17.46
CA VAL A 232 18.31 20.04 16.45
C VAL A 232 18.59 21.44 16.94
N GLY A 233 19.71 21.64 17.64
CA GLY A 233 20.05 22.92 18.26
C GLY A 233 19.19 23.23 19.49
N GLY A 234 19.81 23.77 20.54
CA GLY A 234 19.08 24.10 21.77
C GLY A 234 18.04 25.19 21.53
N GLY A 235 16.80 24.97 21.97
CA GLY A 235 15.71 25.92 21.88
C GLY A 235 14.99 25.99 20.53
N SER A 236 15.27 25.08 19.60
CA SER A 236 14.61 25.06 18.29
C SER A 236 13.19 24.48 18.32
N GLY A 237 12.86 23.70 19.36
CA GLY A 237 11.64 22.90 19.39
C GLY A 237 11.59 21.82 18.32
N LYS A 238 12.74 21.40 17.76
CA LYS A 238 12.85 20.40 16.69
C LYS A 238 13.64 19.18 17.14
N HIS A 239 13.13 18.00 16.83
CA HIS A 239 13.75 16.70 17.07
C HIS A 239 14.01 16.00 15.74
N ARG A 240 15.25 15.56 15.51
CA ARG A 240 15.65 14.90 14.25
C ARG A 240 15.60 13.39 14.30
N TYR A 241 15.00 12.82 13.27
CA TYR A 241 15.01 11.39 12.98
C TYR A 241 15.68 11.15 11.62
N GLU A 242 16.37 10.02 11.48
CA GLU A 242 17.01 9.62 10.22
C GLU A 242 16.74 8.16 9.89
N ALA A 243 16.52 7.85 8.62
CA ALA A 243 16.40 6.48 8.13
C ALA A 243 17.05 6.33 6.75
N ARG A 244 17.72 5.21 6.55
CA ARG A 244 18.26 4.83 5.23
C ARG A 244 17.12 4.36 4.34
N LEU A 245 17.10 4.80 3.09
CA LEU A 245 16.19 4.32 2.06
C LEU A 245 16.75 3.05 1.40
N TRP A 246 15.92 2.02 1.26
CA TRP A 246 16.25 0.74 0.65
C TRP A 246 15.40 0.48 -0.60
N ASN A 247 15.80 -0.50 -1.42
CA ASN A 247 15.08 -0.93 -2.62
C ASN A 247 14.83 0.19 -3.64
N ILE A 248 15.87 0.99 -3.88
CA ILE A 248 15.81 2.14 -4.78
C ILE A 248 15.99 1.67 -6.23
N HIS A 249 14.97 1.88 -7.06
CA HIS A 249 14.95 1.53 -8.49
C HIS A 249 14.80 2.76 -9.39
N GLY A 250 15.75 3.69 -9.31
CA GLY A 250 15.74 4.92 -10.10
C GLY A 250 16.68 5.97 -9.51
N ASP A 251 16.38 7.24 -9.75
CA ASP A 251 17.14 8.33 -9.15
C ASP A 251 16.93 8.36 -7.63
N TRP A 252 18.04 8.31 -6.89
CA TRP A 252 18.01 8.16 -5.44
C TRP A 252 17.39 9.38 -4.76
N MET A 253 17.63 10.59 -5.31
CA MET A 253 17.13 11.82 -4.74
C MET A 253 15.62 11.92 -4.93
N THR A 254 15.16 11.72 -6.16
CA THR A 254 13.75 11.70 -6.55
C THR A 254 12.93 10.74 -5.70
N LEU A 255 13.43 9.52 -5.49
CA LEU A 255 12.75 8.53 -4.65
C LEU A 255 12.78 8.94 -3.17
N CYS A 256 13.89 9.46 -2.66
CA CYS A 256 13.96 9.92 -1.27
C CYS A 256 12.96 11.04 -0.97
N VAL A 257 12.85 12.05 -1.84
CA VAL A 257 11.95 13.19 -1.61
C VAL A 257 10.47 12.86 -1.78
N SER A 258 10.14 11.71 -2.35
CA SER A 258 8.75 11.30 -2.60
C SER A 258 8.30 10.12 -1.73
N THR A 259 9.20 9.47 -0.99
CA THR A 259 8.85 8.32 -0.14
C THR A 259 8.26 8.79 1.19
N PRO A 260 6.99 8.46 1.48
CA PRO A 260 6.35 8.86 2.73
C PRO A 260 6.85 8.04 3.92
N HIS A 261 6.62 8.53 5.13
CA HIS A 261 6.89 7.77 6.36
C HIS A 261 6.01 8.22 7.52
N ASP A 262 5.71 7.30 8.43
CA ASP A 262 5.00 7.60 9.67
C ASP A 262 5.98 7.59 10.84
N ILE A 263 6.06 8.70 11.59
CA ILE A 263 6.93 8.83 12.76
C ILE A 263 6.06 9.19 13.96
N ASN A 264 6.08 8.33 15.00
CA ASN A 264 5.29 8.53 16.22
C ASN A 264 3.78 8.76 15.96
N GLY A 265 3.23 8.12 14.93
CA GLY A 265 1.82 8.24 14.54
C GLY A 265 1.50 9.48 13.70
N GLN A 266 2.49 10.31 13.36
CA GLN A 266 2.35 11.42 12.43
C GLN A 266 2.81 11.00 11.03
N HIS A 267 1.95 11.22 10.03
CA HIS A 267 2.26 10.97 8.63
C HIS A 267 3.07 12.10 8.01
N PHE A 268 4.15 11.75 7.32
CA PHE A 268 4.96 12.66 6.53
C PHE A 268 4.95 12.22 5.07
N GLU A 269 4.48 13.09 4.17
CA GLU A 269 4.50 12.84 2.73
C GLU A 269 5.92 12.68 2.17
N ARG A 270 6.90 13.32 2.83
CA ARG A 270 8.31 13.31 2.46
C ARG A 270 9.23 13.64 3.65
N PRO A 271 10.51 13.25 3.60
CA PRO A 271 11.50 13.76 4.54
C PRO A 271 11.71 15.27 4.40
N THR A 272 12.15 15.91 5.49
CA THR A 272 12.60 17.31 5.47
C THR A 272 13.84 17.48 4.60
N TYR A 273 14.76 16.51 4.66
CA TYR A 273 15.98 16.51 3.87
C TYR A 273 16.35 15.11 3.37
N CYS A 274 17.02 15.07 2.23
CA CYS A 274 17.60 13.87 1.65
C CYS A 274 19.10 14.04 1.46
N GLN A 275 19.88 13.04 1.86
CA GLN A 275 21.33 13.08 1.73
C GLN A 275 21.88 11.73 1.28
N ASN A 276 22.66 11.73 0.20
CA ASN A 276 23.47 10.59 -0.18
C ASN A 276 24.75 10.54 0.67
N ARG A 277 24.86 9.53 1.54
CA ARG A 277 26.02 9.33 2.43
C ARG A 277 27.04 8.33 1.85
N GLY A 278 27.04 8.16 0.54
CA GLY A 278 28.00 7.32 -0.18
C GLY A 278 27.62 5.83 -0.21
N PRO A 279 28.51 4.97 -0.73
CA PRO A 279 28.17 3.58 -1.10
C PRO A 279 27.79 2.69 0.10
N PHE A 280 28.35 2.94 1.28
CA PHE A 280 28.09 2.12 2.47
C PHE A 280 26.78 2.47 3.17
N PHE A 281 26.40 3.75 3.16
CA PHE A 281 25.23 4.26 3.90
C PHE A 281 24.03 4.58 3.01
N GLY A 282 24.25 4.73 1.70
CA GLY A 282 23.20 4.98 0.71
C GLY A 282 22.52 6.34 0.89
N MET A 283 21.28 6.42 0.40
CA MET A 283 20.42 7.58 0.56
C MET A 283 19.74 7.56 1.93
N VAL A 284 19.77 8.68 2.65
CA VAL A 284 19.19 8.85 3.98
C VAL A 284 18.18 9.98 3.95
N GLY A 285 16.96 9.69 4.41
CA GLY A 285 15.94 10.69 4.71
C GLY A 285 16.08 11.19 6.13
N MET A 286 15.81 12.47 6.35
CA MET A 286 15.87 13.12 7.65
C MET A 286 14.59 13.91 7.89
N TRP A 287 14.01 13.80 9.08
CA TRP A 287 12.79 14.48 9.48
C TRP A 287 13.04 15.32 10.72
N ASP A 288 12.71 16.61 10.63
CA ASP A 288 12.74 17.53 11.77
C ASP A 288 11.31 17.72 12.29
N VAL A 289 10.97 16.93 13.31
CA VAL A 289 9.63 16.87 13.91
C VAL A 289 9.53 17.91 15.03
N ASN A 290 8.37 18.53 15.20
CA ASN A 290 8.13 19.42 16.33
C ASN A 290 8.14 18.62 17.64
N ASP A 291 8.95 19.06 18.60
CA ASP A 291 9.04 18.45 19.93
C ASP A 291 9.25 19.55 20.98
N TYR A 292 8.27 19.71 21.87
CA TYR A 292 8.33 20.68 22.96
C TYR A 292 9.41 20.34 24.00
N GLY A 293 9.89 19.10 24.04
CA GLY A 293 11.06 18.71 24.84
C GLY A 293 12.39 19.29 24.33
N CYS A 294 12.39 19.87 23.12
CA CYS A 294 13.56 20.49 22.49
C CYS A 294 13.54 22.03 22.52
N LEU A 295 12.66 22.62 23.35
CA LEU A 295 12.62 24.06 23.63
C LEU A 295 13.65 24.49 24.70
#